data_AF-K9TBH3-F1
#
_entry.id   AF-K9TBH3-F1
#
_cell.length_a   1.000
_cell.length_b   1.000
_cell.length_c   1.000
_cell.angle_alpha   90.00
_cell.angle_beta   90.00
_cell.angle_gamma   90.00
#
_symmetry.space_group_name_H-M   'P 1'
#
loop_
_entity.id
_entity.type
_entity.pdbx_description
1 polymer ?
#
loop_
_entity_poly.entity_id
_entity_poly.type
_entity_poly.pdbx_seq_one_letter_code
_entity_poly.pdbx_strand_id
1 'polypeptide(L)'
;MNVDQLSGKMKTEKIEIEPAIATSEDSQLLQVMLLLEGGHQCEIALLPDAPLLRELFQGLTTAPESAESKLFQIPIEGGNAALYFPGESLVAIATDPPVAIESLDLEREEAEPDNPVQQLEWQLNIYRKLDKLSPNYGKIARIPHVSGAEFLERYYIGNKPVIFTDLMEKWPALYQWTPEYLKENYGHVTVGAQFNRNSNPAYEKQRRKHQKMLPLGEFVDIIRQGGETNDYYMGSYNGNLCRKPLQGLFNDIQLFPEYLTATPEPNRTVLWFGPAGAITPLHFDALNSFLCQVYGRKQVRLISPNHKHLLGNYGKYFSDIDLDHLDYERYPQLKEVDIIEVVLEAGEVLFLPVGWWHQVKSLDVSISISFMNFLVHNDFEE
;
A
#
# COMPACT_ATOMS: atom_id res chain seq x y z
N MET A 1 14.69 20.72 54.08
CA MET A 1 14.37 21.98 53.36
C MET A 1 15.48 22.24 52.37
N ASN A 2 15.18 22.10 51.08
CA ASN A 2 15.74 22.97 50.06
C ASN A 2 14.73 22.97 48.90
N VAL A 3 14.07 24.10 48.73
CA VAL A 3 13.06 24.40 47.72
C VAL A 3 13.80 25.19 46.66
N ASP A 4 14.46 24.50 45.74
CA ASP A 4 15.12 25.11 44.58
C ASP A 4 15.43 24.00 43.57
N GLN A 5 14.44 23.66 42.72
CA GLN A 5 14.62 23.06 41.39
C GLN A 5 13.26 22.72 40.73
N LEU A 6 12.38 23.72 40.58
CA LEU A 6 11.27 23.67 39.61
C LEU A 6 11.03 25.09 39.10
N SER A 7 11.92 25.57 38.23
CA SER A 7 11.64 26.72 37.38
C SER A 7 11.72 26.27 35.92
N GLY A 8 10.73 25.46 35.50
CA GLY A 8 10.41 25.33 34.08
C GLY A 8 9.92 26.69 33.61
N LYS A 9 10.75 27.40 32.86
CA LYS A 9 10.35 28.64 32.20
C LYS A 9 9.29 28.27 31.15
N MET A 10 8.02 28.53 31.44
CA MET A 10 7.02 28.69 30.39
C MET A 10 7.54 29.76 29.43
N LYS A 11 7.85 29.37 28.19
CA LYS A 11 8.00 30.32 27.10
C LYS A 11 6.59 30.79 26.75
N THR A 12 6.20 31.95 27.27
CA THR A 12 5.02 32.65 26.78
C THR A 12 5.46 33.36 25.50
N GLU A 13 5.15 32.81 24.34
CA GLU A 13 5.22 33.57 23.08
C GLU A 13 4.09 34.61 23.09
N LYS A 14 4.50 35.87 23.09
CA LYS A 14 3.60 37.03 23.06
C LYS A 14 3.41 37.40 21.59
N ILE A 15 2.32 36.95 20.98
CA ILE A 15 1.95 37.36 19.63
C ILE A 15 1.20 38.69 19.74
N GLU A 16 1.88 39.80 19.49
CA GLU A 16 1.25 41.11 19.34
C GLU A 16 0.63 41.21 17.93
N ILE A 17 -0.70 41.12 17.86
CA ILE A 17 -1.45 41.31 16.62
C ILE A 17 -1.70 42.82 16.47
N GLU A 18 -1.02 43.46 15.52
CA GLU A 18 -1.35 44.84 15.11
C GLU A 18 -2.78 44.88 14.52
N PRO A 19 -3.58 45.91 14.82
CA PRO A 19 -4.88 46.07 14.19
C PRO A 19 -4.67 46.37 12.72
N ALA A 20 -5.01 45.42 11.84
CA ALA A 20 -5.10 45.66 10.42
C ALA A 20 -6.22 46.68 10.16
N ILE A 21 -5.85 47.95 10.06
CA ILE A 21 -6.72 49.00 9.53
C ILE A 21 -6.95 48.67 8.06
N ALA A 22 -8.21 48.38 7.71
CA ALA A 22 -8.62 47.92 6.41
C ALA A 22 -8.21 48.89 5.27
N THR A 23 -7.58 48.34 4.24
CA THR A 23 -7.54 48.93 2.90
C THR A 23 -8.03 47.91 1.88
N SER A 24 -9.34 47.62 1.86
CA SER A 24 -10.07 47.18 0.65
C SER A 24 -11.57 47.18 0.93
N GLU A 25 -12.36 47.63 -0.05
CA GLU A 25 -13.79 47.98 0.08
C GLU A 25 -14.80 46.81 -0.01
N ASP A 26 -14.38 45.53 0.02
CA ASP A 26 -15.31 44.40 -0.24
C ASP A 26 -15.29 43.25 0.78
N SER A 27 -14.62 43.37 1.93
CA SER A 27 -14.62 42.30 2.95
C SER A 27 -15.70 42.54 4.01
N GLN A 28 -16.82 41.82 3.93
CA GLN A 28 -17.86 41.83 4.96
C GLN A 28 -17.31 41.21 6.26
N LEU A 29 -17.43 41.93 7.38
CA LEU A 29 -17.01 41.44 8.70
C LEU A 29 -17.93 40.30 9.16
N LEU A 30 -17.31 39.24 9.71
CA LEU A 30 -17.99 38.16 10.41
C LEU A 30 -18.20 38.55 11.87
N GLN A 31 -19.41 38.36 12.39
CA GLN A 31 -19.64 38.35 13.84
C GLN A 31 -19.31 36.96 14.37
N VAL A 32 -18.42 36.89 15.35
CA VAL A 32 -17.94 35.64 15.94
C VAL A 32 -18.26 35.64 17.42
N MET A 33 -19.13 34.74 17.84
CA MET A 33 -19.46 34.50 19.23
C MET A 33 -18.63 33.36 19.79
N LEU A 34 -17.87 33.65 20.84
CA LEU A 34 -17.08 32.71 21.61
C LEU A 34 -17.85 32.34 22.87
N LEU A 35 -18.03 31.03 23.11
CA LEU A 35 -18.55 30.50 24.35
C LEU A 35 -17.39 29.91 25.15
N LEU A 36 -17.19 30.40 26.36
CA LEU A 36 -16.14 29.95 27.26
C LEU A 36 -16.71 29.11 28.42
N GLU A 37 -15.85 28.30 29.03
CA GLU A 37 -16.14 27.55 30.25
C GLU A 37 -16.63 28.51 31.36
N GLY A 38 -17.57 28.04 32.18
CA GLY A 38 -18.27 28.89 33.14
C GLY A 38 -19.42 29.70 32.55
N GLY A 39 -19.71 29.55 31.25
CA GLY A 39 -20.89 30.15 30.59
C GLY A 39 -20.67 31.60 30.14
N HIS A 40 -19.42 32.05 30.07
CA HIS A 40 -19.09 33.38 29.58
C HIS A 40 -19.21 33.42 28.05
N GLN A 41 -19.79 34.51 27.53
CA GLN A 41 -19.94 34.75 26.10
C GLN A 41 -19.24 36.04 25.71
N CYS A 42 -18.53 36.02 24.57
CA CYS A 42 -17.89 37.20 24.00
C CYS A 42 -18.18 37.26 22.49
N GLU A 43 -18.49 38.45 21.98
CA GLU A 43 -18.71 38.69 20.57
C GLU A 43 -17.57 39.56 20.02
N ILE A 44 -16.97 39.12 18.93
CA ILE A 44 -15.87 39.81 18.24
C ILE A 44 -16.18 39.89 16.74
N ALA A 45 -15.76 40.97 16.10
CA ALA A 45 -15.87 41.13 14.66
C ALA A 45 -14.52 40.84 13.99
N LEU A 46 -14.48 39.86 13.09
CA LEU A 46 -13.27 39.45 12.38
C LEU A 46 -13.49 39.45 10.87
N LEU A 47 -12.42 39.62 10.10
CA LEU A 47 -12.45 39.34 8.66
C LEU A 47 -12.50 37.81 8.45
N PRO A 48 -13.15 37.31 7.38
CA PRO A 48 -13.22 35.87 7.08
C PRO A 48 -11.86 35.17 6.96
N ASP A 49 -10.84 35.90 6.55
CA ASP A 49 -9.46 35.45 6.36
C ASP A 49 -8.54 35.82 7.54
N ALA A 50 -9.08 36.35 8.64
CA ALA A 50 -8.30 36.73 9.81
C ALA A 50 -7.59 35.50 10.42
N PRO A 51 -6.26 35.52 10.64
CA PRO A 51 -5.54 34.41 11.25
C PRO A 51 -6.12 33.95 12.58
N LEU A 52 -6.59 34.90 13.40
CA LEU A 52 -7.23 34.64 14.69
C LEU A 52 -8.47 33.73 14.56
N LEU A 53 -9.24 33.83 13.48
CA LEU A 53 -10.41 32.96 13.26
C LEU A 53 -9.98 31.49 13.13
N ARG A 54 -8.93 31.23 12.34
CA ARG A 54 -8.36 29.87 12.19
C ARG A 54 -7.84 29.34 13.53
N GLU A 55 -7.13 30.17 14.29
CA GLU A 55 -6.59 29.78 15.59
C GLU A 55 -7.69 29.42 16.60
N LEU A 56 -8.78 30.17 16.62
CA LEU A 56 -9.93 29.89 17.49
C LEU A 56 -10.55 28.52 17.15
N PHE A 57 -10.76 28.23 15.86
CA PHE A 57 -11.27 26.93 15.43
C PHE A 57 -10.30 25.78 15.74
N GLN A 58 -8.98 26.00 15.62
CA GLN A 58 -7.98 25.01 16.06
C GLN A 58 -8.10 24.71 17.56
N GLY A 59 -8.27 25.76 18.39
CA GLY A 59 -8.44 25.63 19.83
C GLY A 59 -9.57 24.71 20.26
N LEU A 60 -10.68 24.68 19.52
CA LEU A 60 -11.80 23.74 19.76
C LEU A 60 -11.46 22.26 19.46
N THR A 61 -10.44 22.00 18.65
CA THR A 61 -10.12 20.65 18.13
C THR A 61 -8.93 19.97 18.84
N THR A 62 -8.10 20.75 19.52
CA THR A 62 -6.97 20.27 20.34
C THR A 62 -7.47 19.59 21.62
N ALA A 63 -7.06 18.35 21.86
CA ALA A 63 -7.39 17.61 23.08
C ALA A 63 -6.63 18.20 24.30
N PRO A 64 -7.24 18.23 25.50
CA PRO A 64 -6.66 18.87 26.69
C PRO A 64 -5.36 18.23 27.22
N GLU A 65 -4.89 17.12 26.64
CA GLU A 65 -3.70 16.39 27.10
C GLU A 65 -2.40 16.75 26.36
N SER A 66 -2.42 17.62 25.33
CA SER A 66 -1.19 18.10 24.67
C SER A 66 -0.58 19.30 25.40
N ALA A 67 0.70 19.20 25.75
CA ALA A 67 1.39 19.99 26.78
C ALA A 67 1.67 21.49 26.48
N GLU A 68 0.92 22.15 25.60
CA GLU A 68 0.99 23.61 25.42
C GLU A 68 -0.42 24.23 25.38
N SER A 69 -0.89 24.75 26.52
CA SER A 69 -2.14 25.50 26.58
C SER A 69 -1.95 26.85 25.88
N LYS A 70 -2.47 27.00 24.64
CA LYS A 70 -2.45 28.27 23.92
C LYS A 70 -3.26 29.32 24.69
N LEU A 71 -2.65 30.46 25.02
CA LEU A 71 -3.36 31.58 25.64
C LEU A 71 -3.85 32.54 24.55
N PHE A 72 -5.16 32.68 24.40
CA PHE A 72 -5.75 33.68 23.51
C PHE A 72 -5.71 35.05 24.16
N GLN A 73 -5.26 36.06 23.41
CA GLN A 73 -5.34 37.47 23.76
C GLN A 73 -6.08 38.18 22.63
N ILE A 74 -7.35 38.53 22.85
CA ILE A 74 -8.18 39.16 21.83
C ILE A 74 -8.45 40.61 22.21
N PRO A 75 -8.00 41.60 21.41
CA PRO A 75 -8.34 42.98 21.66
C PRO A 75 -9.84 43.19 21.48
N ILE A 76 -10.46 43.81 22.48
CA ILE A 76 -11.88 44.18 22.50
C ILE A 76 -12.00 45.70 22.69
N GLU A 77 -13.20 46.25 22.47
CA GLU A 77 -13.48 47.69 22.64
C GLU A 77 -12.54 48.62 21.83
N GLY A 78 -12.23 48.23 20.59
CA GLY A 78 -11.35 49.01 19.71
C GLY A 78 -9.89 49.04 20.17
N GLY A 79 -9.45 48.05 20.94
CA GLY A 79 -8.06 47.92 21.42
C GLY A 79 -7.80 48.51 22.80
N ASN A 80 -8.83 49.05 23.47
CA ASN A 80 -8.70 49.62 24.82
C ASN A 80 -8.73 48.57 25.94
N ALA A 81 -9.21 47.36 25.63
CA ALA A 81 -9.20 46.21 26.53
C ALA A 81 -8.81 44.94 25.75
N ALA A 82 -8.41 43.90 26.48
CA ALA A 82 -8.12 42.61 25.89
C ALA A 82 -8.75 41.48 26.72
N LEU A 83 -9.40 40.56 26.02
CA LEU A 83 -9.91 39.31 26.58
C LEU A 83 -8.78 38.28 26.60
N TYR A 84 -8.57 37.65 27.76
CA TYR A 84 -7.58 36.58 27.94
C TYR A 84 -8.25 35.29 28.37
N PHE A 85 -8.01 34.20 27.66
CA PHE A 85 -8.48 32.86 28.06
C PHE A 85 -7.56 31.77 27.51
N PRO A 86 -7.33 30.67 28.24
CA PRO A 86 -6.63 29.52 27.69
C PRO A 86 -7.54 28.80 26.69
N GLY A 87 -6.96 28.18 25.66
CA GLY A 87 -7.69 27.52 24.58
C GLY A 87 -8.62 26.40 25.06
N GLU A 88 -8.24 25.69 26.13
CA GLU A 88 -9.06 24.68 26.80
C GLU A 88 -10.37 25.22 27.40
N SER A 89 -10.43 26.52 27.68
CA SER A 89 -11.66 27.18 28.15
C SER A 89 -12.60 27.53 26.99
N LEU A 90 -12.24 27.34 25.73
CA LEU A 90 -13.12 27.60 24.58
C LEU A 90 -14.04 26.39 24.33
N VAL A 91 -15.34 26.60 24.50
CA VAL A 91 -16.38 25.55 24.45
C VAL A 91 -17.07 25.49 23.09
N ALA A 92 -17.35 26.65 22.49
CA ALA A 92 -17.98 26.73 21.18
C ALA A 92 -17.65 28.04 20.47
N ILE A 93 -17.74 28.02 19.15
CA ILE A 93 -17.69 29.20 18.28
C ILE A 93 -18.94 29.19 17.40
N ALA A 94 -19.60 30.34 17.29
CA ALA A 94 -20.66 30.56 16.30
C ALA A 94 -20.31 31.77 15.44
N THR A 95 -20.52 31.70 14.13
CA THR A 95 -20.26 32.81 13.20
C THR A 95 -21.54 33.22 12.49
N ASP A 96 -21.67 34.52 12.21
CA ASP A 96 -22.69 35.08 11.33
C ASP A 96 -22.04 36.02 10.30
N PRO A 97 -22.10 35.70 8.99
CA PRO A 97 -22.67 34.48 8.39
C PRO A 97 -21.94 33.18 8.78
N PRO A 98 -22.59 32.00 8.64
CA PRO A 98 -21.96 30.70 8.89
C PRO A 98 -20.75 30.45 7.99
N VAL A 99 -19.63 30.00 8.57
CA VAL A 99 -18.40 29.64 7.85
C VAL A 99 -18.27 28.11 7.77
N ALA A 100 -17.95 27.59 6.58
CA ALA A 100 -17.69 26.16 6.38
C ALA A 100 -16.27 25.80 6.83
N ILE A 101 -16.14 24.81 7.73
CA ILE A 101 -14.84 24.37 8.27
C ILE A 101 -13.96 23.75 7.17
N GLU A 102 -14.55 23.19 6.11
CA GLU A 102 -13.82 22.63 4.95
C GLU A 102 -12.99 23.68 4.17
N SER A 103 -13.34 24.97 4.24
CA SER A 103 -12.57 26.06 3.61
C SER A 103 -11.40 26.58 4.46
N LEU A 104 -11.37 26.21 5.74
CA LEU A 104 -10.21 26.43 6.57
C LEU A 104 -9.35 25.18 6.38
N ASP A 105 -8.32 25.26 5.54
CA ASP A 105 -7.22 24.29 5.56
C ASP A 105 -6.60 24.30 6.96
N LEU A 106 -7.23 23.58 7.89
CA LEU A 106 -6.69 23.24 9.18
C LEU A 106 -5.68 22.14 8.87
N GLU A 107 -4.54 22.55 8.29
CA GLU A 107 -3.34 21.77 8.40
C GLU A 107 -3.17 21.54 9.90
N ARG A 108 -3.51 20.32 10.35
CA ARG A 108 -2.95 19.83 11.60
C ARG A 108 -1.45 19.98 11.40
N GLU A 109 -0.80 20.79 12.21
CA GLU A 109 0.64 20.64 12.40
C GLU A 109 0.82 19.16 12.78
N GLU A 110 1.23 18.35 11.80
CA GLU A 110 1.61 16.96 12.06
C GLU A 110 2.75 17.09 13.06
N ALA A 111 2.47 16.72 14.32
CA ALA A 111 3.45 16.78 15.40
C ALA A 111 4.77 16.21 14.89
N GLU A 112 5.88 16.93 15.16
CA GLU A 112 7.20 16.47 14.73
C GLU A 112 7.40 15.02 15.18
N PRO A 113 7.93 14.13 14.31
CA PRO A 113 8.02 12.73 14.64
C PRO A 113 9.00 12.49 15.80
N ASP A 114 8.45 12.17 16.97
CA ASP A 114 9.15 12.08 18.25
C ASP A 114 9.94 10.77 18.45
N ASN A 115 9.82 9.82 17.52
CA ASN A 115 10.56 8.56 17.57
C ASN A 115 10.91 8.00 16.18
N PRO A 116 11.86 7.06 16.09
CA PRO A 116 12.33 6.53 14.80
C PRO A 116 11.23 5.90 13.93
N VAL A 117 10.20 5.28 14.52
CA VAL A 117 9.09 4.69 13.76
C VAL A 117 8.26 5.79 13.11
N GLN A 118 7.88 6.82 13.87
CA GLN A 118 7.17 7.97 13.32
C GLN A 118 7.99 8.70 12.26
N GLN A 119 9.31 8.78 12.42
CA GLN A 119 10.19 9.38 11.41
C GLN A 119 10.19 8.58 10.10
N LEU A 120 10.22 7.24 10.20
CA LEU A 120 10.09 6.35 9.04
C LEU A 120 8.72 6.47 8.38
N GLU A 121 7.64 6.50 9.14
CA GLU A 121 6.27 6.69 8.63
C GLU A 121 6.12 8.03 7.91
N TRP A 122 6.63 9.11 8.50
CA TRP A 122 6.66 10.43 7.90
C TRP A 122 7.45 10.45 6.59
N GLN A 123 8.63 9.83 6.55
CA GLN A 123 9.43 9.70 5.33
C GLN A 123 8.69 8.92 4.23
N LEU A 124 8.03 7.82 4.59
CA LEU A 124 7.21 7.05 3.67
C LEU A 124 6.03 7.88 3.14
N ASN A 125 5.41 8.71 3.97
CA ASN A 125 4.36 9.64 3.56
C ASN A 125 4.85 10.70 2.57
N ILE A 126 6.06 11.23 2.74
CA ILE A 126 6.69 12.12 1.76
C ILE A 126 6.85 11.40 0.42
N TYR A 127 7.39 10.18 0.42
CA TYR A 127 7.57 9.43 -0.83
C TYR A 127 6.24 9.12 -1.53
N ARG A 128 5.19 8.78 -0.78
CA ARG A 128 3.83 8.61 -1.33
C ARG A 128 3.32 9.90 -1.97
N LYS A 129 3.47 11.05 -1.31
CA LYS A 129 3.08 12.37 -1.86
C LYS A 129 3.86 12.70 -3.14
N LEU A 130 5.17 12.40 -3.18
CA LEU A 130 6.01 12.60 -4.37
C LEU A 130 5.62 11.67 -5.52
N ASP A 131 5.34 10.39 -5.25
CA ASP A 131 4.91 9.43 -6.27
C ASP A 131 3.65 9.94 -6.99
N LYS A 132 2.70 10.54 -6.25
CA LYS A 132 1.44 11.10 -6.78
C LYS A 132 1.63 12.25 -7.76
N LEU A 133 2.80 12.90 -7.77
CA LEU A 133 3.12 13.95 -8.75
C LEU A 133 3.38 13.40 -10.15
N SER A 134 3.65 12.09 -10.27
CA SER A 134 3.87 11.45 -11.57
C SER A 134 2.58 11.38 -12.37
N PRO A 135 2.56 11.77 -13.66
CA PRO A 135 1.38 11.60 -14.53
C PRO A 135 1.02 10.13 -14.77
N ASN A 136 1.96 9.22 -14.47
CA ASN A 136 1.78 7.77 -14.57
C ASN A 136 1.54 7.12 -13.20
N TYR A 137 1.31 7.90 -12.14
CA TYR A 137 0.95 7.36 -10.84
C TYR A 137 -0.29 6.45 -10.94
N GLY A 138 -0.28 5.37 -10.18
CA GLY A 138 -1.38 4.41 -10.16
C GLY A 138 -1.50 3.52 -11.42
N LYS A 139 -0.52 3.55 -12.33
CA LYS A 139 -0.55 2.76 -13.58
C LYS A 139 0.70 1.88 -13.70
N ILE A 140 0.50 0.65 -14.16
CA ILE A 140 1.59 -0.24 -14.58
C ILE A 140 1.70 -0.13 -16.10
N ALA A 141 2.88 0.25 -16.59
CA ALA A 141 3.12 0.36 -18.03
C ALA A 141 3.07 -1.03 -18.69
N ARG A 142 2.47 -1.11 -19.88
CA ARG A 142 2.57 -2.24 -20.80
C ARG A 142 3.45 -1.83 -21.97
N ILE A 143 4.57 -2.52 -22.15
CA ILE A 143 5.57 -2.17 -23.15
C ILE A 143 6.08 -3.42 -23.90
N PRO A 144 6.66 -3.27 -25.09
CA PRO A 144 7.48 -4.32 -25.69
C PRO A 144 8.81 -4.46 -24.92
N HIS A 145 9.61 -5.46 -25.30
CA HIS A 145 10.93 -5.70 -24.75
C HIS A 145 11.82 -4.46 -24.89
N VAL A 146 12.68 -4.27 -23.89
CA VAL A 146 13.68 -3.18 -23.84
C VAL A 146 15.08 -3.78 -23.69
N SER A 147 16.12 -2.99 -23.96
CA SER A 147 17.48 -3.48 -23.72
C SER A 147 17.71 -3.86 -22.24
N GLY A 148 18.60 -4.80 -21.97
CA GLY A 148 19.01 -5.15 -20.59
C GLY A 148 19.49 -3.95 -19.76
N ALA A 149 20.16 -2.99 -20.39
CA ALA A 149 20.60 -1.74 -19.74
C ALA A 149 19.42 -0.85 -19.33
N GLU A 150 18.44 -0.68 -20.23
CA GLU A 150 17.22 0.06 -19.93
C GLU A 150 16.40 -0.64 -18.85
N PHE A 151 16.30 -1.97 -18.91
CA PHE A 151 15.62 -2.76 -17.90
C PHE A 151 16.22 -2.56 -16.51
N LEU A 152 17.55 -2.68 -16.43
CA LEU A 152 18.31 -2.51 -15.20
C LEU A 152 18.13 -1.12 -14.60
N GLU A 153 18.29 -0.06 -15.40
CA GLU A 153 18.20 1.31 -14.91
C GLU A 153 16.76 1.68 -14.50
N ARG A 154 15.78 1.47 -15.38
CA ARG A 154 14.44 2.03 -15.22
C ARG A 154 13.53 1.22 -14.31
N TYR A 155 13.64 -0.11 -14.35
CA TYR A 155 12.71 -1.00 -13.67
C TYR A 155 13.36 -1.70 -12.50
N TYR A 156 14.54 -2.31 -12.68
CA TYR A 156 15.21 -3.04 -11.62
C TYR A 156 15.74 -2.10 -10.53
N ILE A 157 16.65 -1.17 -10.86
CA ILE A 157 17.19 -0.16 -9.93
C ILE A 157 16.09 0.85 -9.56
N GLY A 158 15.29 1.26 -10.54
CA GLY A 158 14.16 2.16 -10.31
C GLY A 158 13.06 1.59 -9.41
N ASN A 159 13.09 0.28 -9.11
CA ASN A 159 12.08 -0.45 -8.34
C ASN A 159 10.65 -0.21 -8.87
N LYS A 160 10.48 -0.26 -10.21
CA LYS A 160 9.20 0.01 -10.88
C LYS A 160 8.64 -1.25 -11.54
N PRO A 161 7.40 -1.65 -11.23
CA PRO A 161 6.74 -2.75 -11.91
C PRO A 161 6.44 -2.36 -13.36
N VAL A 162 6.50 -3.36 -14.24
CA VAL A 162 6.22 -3.20 -15.66
C VAL A 162 5.71 -4.50 -16.24
N ILE A 163 4.81 -4.42 -17.22
CA ILE A 163 4.33 -5.57 -17.96
C ILE A 163 4.97 -5.55 -19.35
N PHE A 164 5.67 -6.62 -19.68
CA PHE A 164 6.17 -6.86 -21.04
C PHE A 164 5.16 -7.67 -21.84
N THR A 165 4.97 -7.29 -23.10
CA THR A 165 3.91 -7.82 -23.97
C THR A 165 4.39 -8.82 -25.02
N ASP A 166 5.69 -8.94 -25.24
CA ASP A 166 6.29 -9.69 -26.35
C ASP A 166 7.40 -10.67 -25.95
N LEU A 167 7.81 -10.72 -24.68
CA LEU A 167 8.91 -11.57 -24.22
C LEU A 167 8.66 -13.08 -24.44
N MET A 168 7.39 -13.48 -24.40
CA MET A 168 7.00 -14.89 -24.48
C MET A 168 6.60 -15.33 -25.90
N GLU A 169 6.63 -14.45 -26.91
CA GLU A 169 6.09 -14.74 -28.27
C GLU A 169 6.61 -16.06 -28.87
N LYS A 170 7.87 -16.39 -28.57
CA LYS A 170 8.57 -17.57 -29.10
C LYS A 170 8.48 -18.81 -28.21
N TRP A 171 7.76 -18.75 -27.08
CA TRP A 171 7.65 -19.91 -26.19
C TRP A 171 6.70 -20.95 -26.77
N PRO A 172 7.17 -22.20 -27.00
CA PRO A 172 6.26 -23.30 -27.25
C PRO A 172 5.20 -23.47 -26.16
N ALA A 173 5.52 -23.11 -24.91
CA ALA A 173 4.59 -23.19 -23.78
C ALA A 173 3.29 -22.39 -24.00
N LEU A 174 3.34 -21.21 -24.64
CA LEU A 174 2.13 -20.40 -24.88
C LEU A 174 1.08 -21.12 -25.75
N TYR A 175 1.52 -22.02 -26.62
CA TYR A 175 0.65 -22.70 -27.57
C TYR A 175 0.34 -24.14 -27.14
N GLN A 176 1.14 -24.73 -26.26
CA GLN A 176 1.03 -26.14 -25.85
C GLN A 176 0.48 -26.31 -24.44
N TRP A 177 0.85 -25.45 -23.49
CA TRP A 177 0.52 -25.66 -22.08
C TRP A 177 -0.96 -25.43 -21.82
N THR A 178 -1.66 -26.54 -21.69
CA THR A 178 -3.05 -26.65 -21.26
C THR A 178 -3.11 -27.63 -20.09
N PRO A 179 -4.17 -27.60 -19.27
CA PRO A 179 -4.40 -28.65 -18.26
C PRO A 179 -4.31 -30.06 -18.86
N GLU A 180 -4.86 -30.25 -20.07
CA GLU A 180 -4.83 -31.50 -20.82
C GLU A 180 -3.40 -31.91 -21.22
N TYR A 181 -2.62 -30.99 -21.79
CA TYR A 181 -1.22 -31.25 -22.14
C TYR A 181 -0.38 -31.65 -20.92
N LEU A 182 -0.55 -30.94 -19.80
CA LEU A 182 0.17 -31.26 -18.56
C LEU A 182 -0.24 -32.63 -18.01
N LYS A 183 -1.53 -32.99 -18.12
CA LYS A 183 -2.03 -34.32 -17.73
C LYS A 183 -1.45 -35.41 -18.61
N GLU A 184 -1.43 -35.24 -19.92
CA GLU A 184 -0.97 -36.24 -20.88
C GLU A 184 0.54 -36.50 -20.75
N ASN A 185 1.34 -35.44 -20.67
CA ASN A 185 2.80 -35.53 -20.72
C ASN A 185 3.44 -35.71 -19.33
N TYR A 186 2.85 -35.12 -18.29
CA TYR A 186 3.41 -35.08 -16.94
C TYR A 186 2.46 -35.61 -15.86
N GLY A 187 1.30 -36.16 -16.22
CA GLY A 187 0.27 -36.57 -15.25
C GLY A 187 0.72 -37.65 -14.28
N HIS A 188 1.68 -38.47 -14.67
CA HIS A 188 2.30 -39.50 -13.83
C HIS A 188 3.25 -38.94 -12.76
N VAL A 189 3.68 -37.68 -12.89
CA VAL A 189 4.63 -37.07 -11.96
C VAL A 189 3.91 -36.66 -10.69
N THR A 190 4.46 -37.06 -9.54
CA THR A 190 3.93 -36.67 -8.23
C THR A 190 4.34 -35.24 -7.88
N VAL A 191 3.34 -34.36 -7.72
CA VAL A 191 3.48 -32.92 -7.45
C VAL A 191 2.93 -32.56 -6.08
N GLY A 192 3.46 -31.49 -5.50
CA GLY A 192 2.93 -30.88 -4.29
C GLY A 192 1.98 -29.74 -4.62
N ALA A 193 0.81 -29.71 -3.96
CA ALA A 193 -0.13 -28.60 -3.98
C ALA A 193 -0.72 -28.41 -2.58
N GLN A 194 -1.22 -27.20 -2.29
CA GLN A 194 -2.00 -26.95 -1.08
C GLN A 194 -3.46 -27.38 -1.29
N PHE A 195 -4.12 -27.85 -0.24
CA PHE A 195 -5.52 -28.31 -0.19
C PHE A 195 -6.20 -27.84 1.11
N ASN A 196 -7.55 -27.92 1.15
CA ASN A 196 -8.36 -27.52 2.30
C ASN A 196 -8.14 -26.05 2.69
N ARG A 197 -7.77 -25.17 1.74
CA ARG A 197 -7.43 -23.76 2.02
C ARG A 197 -8.67 -22.97 2.44
N ASN A 198 -9.86 -23.31 1.95
CA ASN A 198 -11.10 -22.63 2.35
C ASN A 198 -11.49 -22.91 3.80
N SER A 199 -11.03 -24.04 4.36
CA SER A 199 -11.35 -24.44 5.74
C SER A 199 -10.54 -23.68 6.81
N ASN A 200 -9.50 -22.95 6.42
CA ASN A 200 -8.59 -22.29 7.34
C ASN A 200 -8.02 -21.01 6.73
N PRO A 201 -8.45 -19.80 7.15
CA PRO A 201 -7.92 -18.54 6.61
C PRO A 201 -6.42 -18.35 6.86
N ALA A 202 -5.82 -19.13 7.76
CA ALA A 202 -4.38 -19.16 8.01
C ALA A 202 -3.62 -20.16 7.10
N TYR A 203 -4.14 -20.52 5.93
CA TYR A 203 -3.55 -21.55 5.06
C TYR A 203 -2.12 -21.24 4.63
N GLU A 204 -1.76 -19.96 4.36
CA GLU A 204 -0.36 -19.60 4.06
C GLU A 204 0.54 -19.73 5.29
N LYS A 205 0.03 -19.34 6.47
CA LYS A 205 0.73 -19.44 7.76
C LYS A 205 1.02 -20.90 8.12
N GLN A 206 0.05 -21.77 7.82
CA GLN A 206 0.07 -23.19 8.14
C GLN A 206 0.33 -24.06 6.92
N ARG A 207 1.00 -23.53 5.89
CA ARG A 207 1.18 -24.17 4.57
C ARG A 207 1.54 -25.66 4.62
N ARG A 208 2.39 -26.08 5.57
CA ARG A 208 2.82 -27.47 5.74
C ARG A 208 1.65 -28.42 6.06
N LYS A 209 0.63 -27.95 6.79
CA LYS A 209 -0.58 -28.73 7.10
C LYS A 209 -1.51 -28.88 5.91
N HIS A 210 -1.42 -27.97 4.95
CA HIS A 210 -2.26 -27.95 3.76
C HIS A 210 -1.59 -28.63 2.56
N GLN A 211 -0.32 -29.02 2.67
CA GLN A 211 0.43 -29.61 1.56
C GLN A 211 0.05 -31.08 1.36
N LYS A 212 -0.39 -31.42 0.14
CA LYS A 212 -0.65 -32.79 -0.32
C LYS A 212 0.24 -33.11 -1.52
N MET A 213 0.73 -34.34 -1.57
CA MET A 213 1.43 -34.90 -2.72
C MET A 213 0.46 -35.81 -3.49
N LEU A 214 0.36 -35.62 -4.81
CA LEU A 214 -0.50 -36.41 -5.69
C LEU A 214 0.03 -36.41 -7.13
N PRO A 215 -0.36 -37.38 -7.99
CA PRO A 215 -0.07 -37.31 -9.42
C PRO A 215 -0.63 -36.03 -10.04
N LEU A 216 0.13 -35.36 -10.91
CA LEU A 216 -0.32 -34.14 -11.58
C LEU A 216 -1.61 -34.37 -12.37
N GLY A 217 -1.81 -35.57 -12.93
CA GLY A 217 -3.03 -35.90 -13.65
C GLY A 217 -4.27 -35.91 -12.77
N GLU A 218 -4.14 -36.37 -11.52
CA GLU A 218 -5.20 -36.29 -10.51
C GLU A 218 -5.48 -34.83 -10.14
N PHE A 219 -4.44 -34.02 -9.98
CA PHE A 219 -4.58 -32.59 -9.69
C PHE A 219 -5.29 -31.83 -10.83
N VAL A 220 -4.97 -32.14 -12.09
CA VAL A 220 -5.67 -31.60 -13.26
C VAL A 220 -7.15 -31.98 -13.21
N ASP A 221 -7.48 -33.23 -12.91
CA ASP A 221 -8.86 -33.68 -12.84
C ASP A 221 -9.65 -32.95 -11.75
N ILE A 222 -9.04 -32.73 -10.58
CA ILE A 222 -9.62 -31.95 -9.49
C ILE A 222 -9.91 -30.51 -9.94
N ILE A 223 -8.96 -29.83 -10.59
CA ILE A 223 -9.13 -28.46 -11.09
C ILE A 223 -10.28 -28.38 -12.10
N ARG A 224 -10.34 -29.31 -13.06
CA ARG A 224 -11.35 -29.27 -14.12
C ARG A 224 -12.76 -29.58 -13.62
N GLN A 225 -12.89 -30.33 -12.52
CA GLN A 225 -14.20 -30.72 -11.96
C GLN A 225 -14.73 -29.75 -10.90
N GLY A 226 -13.85 -29.06 -10.15
CA GLY A 226 -14.28 -28.33 -8.95
C GLY A 226 -14.69 -26.87 -9.14
N GLY A 227 -14.60 -26.31 -10.36
CA GLY A 227 -15.06 -24.95 -10.66
C GLY A 227 -14.23 -23.85 -9.97
N GLU A 228 -14.85 -22.70 -9.70
CA GLU A 228 -14.21 -21.57 -9.02
C GLU A 228 -14.05 -21.86 -7.51
N THR A 229 -12.81 -21.85 -7.03
CA THR A 229 -12.50 -22.12 -5.62
C THR A 229 -11.08 -21.69 -5.27
N ASN A 230 -10.83 -21.40 -3.99
CA ASN A 230 -9.49 -21.23 -3.46
C ASN A 230 -8.94 -22.49 -2.75
N ASP A 231 -9.71 -23.59 -2.72
CA ASP A 231 -9.45 -24.70 -1.80
C ASP A 231 -8.16 -25.49 -2.10
N TYR A 232 -7.76 -25.55 -3.36
CA TYR A 232 -6.54 -26.22 -3.81
C TYR A 232 -5.74 -25.40 -4.81
N TYR A 233 -4.42 -25.34 -4.62
CA TYR A 233 -3.54 -24.51 -5.45
C TYR A 233 -2.09 -24.97 -5.40
N MET A 234 -1.44 -25.01 -6.55
CA MET A 234 0.01 -25.14 -6.66
C MET A 234 0.66 -23.75 -6.55
N GLY A 235 0.92 -23.32 -5.31
CA GLY A 235 1.58 -22.04 -4.96
C GLY A 235 3.12 -22.11 -4.86
N SER A 236 3.78 -21.05 -4.40
CA SER A 236 5.25 -20.86 -4.43
C SER A 236 6.09 -21.94 -3.72
N TYR A 237 5.59 -22.54 -2.64
CA TYR A 237 6.35 -23.48 -1.81
C TYR A 237 6.18 -24.95 -2.21
N ASN A 238 6.27 -25.25 -3.50
CA ASN A 238 6.04 -26.61 -4.01
C ASN A 238 7.31 -27.37 -4.45
N GLY A 239 8.36 -26.66 -4.90
CA GLY A 239 9.59 -27.26 -5.42
C GLY A 239 9.37 -28.25 -6.57
N ASN A 240 8.23 -28.17 -7.27
CA ASN A 240 7.81 -29.12 -8.30
C ASN A 240 8.81 -29.16 -9.45
N LEU A 241 9.34 -28.01 -9.88
CA LEU A 241 10.36 -27.95 -10.93
C LEU A 241 11.72 -28.53 -10.52
N CYS A 242 12.02 -28.67 -9.22
CA CYS A 242 13.22 -29.39 -8.76
C CYS A 242 13.13 -30.91 -9.03
N ARG A 243 11.94 -31.43 -9.35
CA ARG A 243 11.75 -32.85 -9.70
C ARG A 243 12.18 -33.05 -11.15
N LYS A 244 13.20 -33.88 -11.36
CA LYS A 244 13.77 -34.15 -12.71
C LYS A 244 12.72 -34.40 -13.81
N PRO A 245 11.64 -35.18 -13.58
CA PRO A 245 10.63 -35.39 -14.63
C PRO A 245 9.93 -34.12 -15.10
N LEU A 246 9.74 -33.12 -14.22
CA LEU A 246 9.12 -31.84 -14.59
C LEU A 246 10.08 -30.84 -15.22
N GLN A 247 11.40 -31.09 -15.18
CA GLN A 247 12.37 -30.20 -15.81
C GLN A 247 12.25 -30.20 -17.34
N GLY A 248 11.56 -31.20 -17.93
CA GLY A 248 11.23 -31.18 -19.36
C GLY A 248 10.38 -29.97 -19.78
N LEU A 249 9.64 -29.36 -18.84
CA LEU A 249 8.88 -28.11 -19.09
C LEU A 249 9.79 -26.96 -19.52
N PHE A 250 11.07 -26.95 -19.11
CA PHE A 250 12.01 -25.92 -19.54
C PHE A 250 12.35 -25.99 -21.03
N ASN A 251 12.09 -27.12 -21.71
CA ASN A 251 12.27 -27.22 -23.16
C ASN A 251 11.25 -26.38 -23.94
N ASP A 252 10.13 -26.03 -23.32
CA ASP A 252 9.06 -25.22 -23.91
C ASP A 252 9.23 -23.72 -23.63
N ILE A 253 10.38 -23.33 -23.05
CA ILE A 253 10.63 -21.98 -22.52
C ILE A 253 11.93 -21.43 -23.12
N GLN A 254 11.85 -20.23 -23.71
CA GLN A 254 13.01 -19.46 -24.10
C GLN A 254 13.29 -18.37 -23.07
N LEU A 255 14.33 -18.53 -22.24
CA LEU A 255 14.72 -17.51 -21.26
C LEU A 255 15.12 -16.20 -21.93
N PHE A 256 15.03 -15.11 -21.16
CA PHE A 256 15.34 -13.75 -21.61
C PHE A 256 16.81 -13.43 -21.30
N PRO A 257 17.77 -13.64 -22.22
CA PRO A 257 19.20 -13.60 -21.91
C PRO A 257 19.71 -12.20 -21.54
N GLU A 258 18.92 -11.16 -21.80
CA GLU A 258 19.24 -9.78 -21.38
C GLU A 258 18.89 -9.50 -19.92
N TYR A 259 18.07 -10.34 -19.29
CA TYR A 259 17.56 -10.12 -17.94
C TYR A 259 17.88 -11.26 -16.98
N LEU A 260 17.87 -12.51 -17.47
CA LEU A 260 18.01 -13.75 -16.70
C LEU A 260 19.27 -14.52 -17.11
N THR A 261 19.77 -15.36 -16.20
CA THR A 261 20.83 -16.32 -16.52
C THR A 261 20.37 -17.29 -17.61
N ALA A 262 21.29 -17.71 -18.48
CA ALA A 262 20.96 -18.53 -19.65
C ALA A 262 20.48 -19.95 -19.32
N THR A 263 20.66 -20.38 -18.06
CA THR A 263 20.28 -21.72 -17.60
C THR A 263 19.11 -21.59 -16.63
N PRO A 264 17.99 -22.30 -16.87
CA PRO A 264 16.91 -22.35 -15.89
C PRO A 264 17.42 -22.92 -14.56
N GLU A 265 17.13 -22.21 -13.48
CA GLU A 265 17.46 -22.63 -12.12
C GLU A 265 16.18 -23.13 -11.43
N PRO A 266 15.99 -24.45 -11.28
CA PRO A 266 14.73 -25.00 -10.76
C PRO A 266 14.39 -24.54 -9.34
N ASN A 267 15.39 -24.19 -8.55
CA ASN A 267 15.25 -23.63 -7.20
C ASN A 267 14.96 -22.12 -7.19
N ARG A 268 15.13 -21.42 -8.32
CA ARG A 268 14.76 -20.01 -8.53
C ARG A 268 13.64 -19.85 -9.56
N THR A 269 12.89 -20.94 -9.80
CA THR A 269 11.75 -20.96 -10.71
C THR A 269 10.55 -21.61 -10.02
N VAL A 270 9.36 -21.02 -10.18
CA VAL A 270 8.13 -21.52 -9.57
C VAL A 270 7.09 -21.78 -10.64
N LEU A 271 6.56 -23.00 -10.69
CA LEU A 271 5.35 -23.32 -11.44
C LEU A 271 4.12 -23.05 -10.59
N TRP A 272 3.19 -22.28 -11.14
CA TRP A 272 1.89 -21.96 -10.55
C TRP A 272 0.79 -22.63 -11.35
N PHE A 273 -0.11 -23.37 -10.69
CA PHE A 273 -1.25 -24.00 -11.35
C PHE A 273 -2.44 -24.12 -10.40
N GLY A 274 -3.61 -23.63 -10.84
CA GLY A 274 -4.80 -23.63 -10.00
C GLY A 274 -6.10 -23.38 -10.76
N PRO A 275 -7.23 -23.54 -10.07
CA PRO A 275 -8.55 -23.16 -10.58
C PRO A 275 -8.73 -21.64 -10.61
N ALA A 276 -9.80 -21.18 -11.26
CA ALA A 276 -10.33 -19.84 -11.03
C ALA A 276 -10.64 -19.66 -9.52
N GLY A 277 -10.46 -18.47 -8.99
CA GLY A 277 -10.65 -18.15 -7.57
C GLY A 277 -9.45 -18.45 -6.66
N ALA A 278 -8.43 -19.17 -7.15
CA ALA A 278 -7.20 -19.40 -6.38
C ALA A 278 -6.46 -18.07 -6.15
N ILE A 279 -6.21 -17.75 -4.87
CA ILE A 279 -5.62 -16.49 -4.43
C ILE A 279 -4.31 -16.70 -3.65
N THR A 280 -3.30 -15.90 -3.97
CA THR A 280 -2.16 -15.65 -3.09
C THR A 280 -2.45 -14.36 -2.32
N PRO A 281 -2.61 -14.39 -0.98
CA PRO A 281 -2.93 -13.23 -0.15
C PRO A 281 -1.94 -12.08 -0.28
N LEU A 282 -2.30 -10.91 0.26
CA LEU A 282 -1.44 -9.73 0.23
C LEU A 282 -0.09 -9.99 0.93
N HIS A 283 1.00 -9.83 0.19
CA HIS A 283 2.37 -10.02 0.67
C HIS A 283 3.37 -9.23 -0.16
N PHE A 284 4.62 -9.17 0.28
CA PHE A 284 5.74 -8.71 -0.54
C PHE A 284 6.85 -9.76 -0.54
N ASP A 285 7.64 -9.80 -1.61
CA ASP A 285 8.78 -10.71 -1.71
C ASP A 285 10.10 -9.98 -1.40
N ALA A 286 11.07 -10.73 -0.89
CA ALA A 286 12.46 -10.29 -0.70
C ALA A 286 13.34 -10.46 -1.95
N LEU A 287 12.75 -10.84 -3.08
CA LEU A 287 13.42 -11.01 -4.37
C LEU A 287 12.60 -10.28 -5.43
N ASN A 288 13.26 -9.80 -6.49
CA ASN A 288 12.55 -9.45 -7.72
C ASN A 288 12.09 -10.73 -8.42
N SER A 289 10.97 -10.65 -9.16
CA SER A 289 10.49 -11.76 -9.97
C SER A 289 9.93 -11.31 -11.33
N PHE A 290 10.09 -12.16 -12.34
CA PHE A 290 9.19 -12.15 -13.48
C PHE A 290 8.07 -13.15 -13.21
N LEU A 291 6.81 -12.71 -13.31
CA LEU A 291 5.63 -13.57 -13.36
C LEU A 291 5.15 -13.66 -14.81
N CYS A 292 5.42 -14.79 -15.45
CA CYS A 292 5.05 -15.08 -16.84
C CYS A 292 3.72 -15.82 -16.88
N GLN A 293 2.70 -15.22 -17.49
CA GLN A 293 1.37 -15.80 -17.58
C GLN A 293 1.23 -16.63 -18.87
N VAL A 294 1.02 -17.95 -18.73
CA VAL A 294 1.04 -18.88 -19.88
C VAL A 294 -0.37 -19.27 -20.30
N TYR A 295 -1.26 -19.56 -19.34
CA TYR A 295 -2.62 -20.01 -19.60
C TYR A 295 -3.60 -19.36 -18.62
N GLY A 296 -4.75 -18.90 -19.12
CA GLY A 296 -5.76 -18.18 -18.34
C GLY A 296 -5.28 -16.78 -17.91
N ARG A 297 -6.04 -16.12 -17.04
CA ARG A 297 -5.76 -14.75 -16.57
C ARG A 297 -5.59 -14.67 -15.07
N LYS A 298 -4.80 -13.70 -14.62
CA LYS A 298 -4.63 -13.35 -13.21
C LYS A 298 -4.91 -11.88 -12.97
N GLN A 299 -5.76 -11.56 -12.00
CA GLN A 299 -5.83 -10.24 -11.42
C GLN A 299 -4.66 -10.08 -10.45
N VAL A 300 -3.89 -9.01 -10.62
CA VAL A 300 -2.80 -8.62 -9.72
C VAL A 300 -3.13 -7.24 -9.17
N ARG A 301 -3.28 -7.15 -7.85
CA ARG A 301 -3.36 -5.88 -7.13
C ARG A 301 -1.99 -5.59 -6.56
N LEU A 302 -1.46 -4.41 -6.81
CA LEU A 302 -0.14 -3.95 -6.40
C LEU A 302 -0.26 -2.70 -5.54
N ILE A 303 0.56 -2.64 -4.50
CA ILE A 303 0.68 -1.50 -3.61
C ILE A 303 2.18 -1.18 -3.46
N SER A 304 2.53 0.09 -3.66
CA SER A 304 3.93 0.55 -3.57
C SER A 304 4.51 0.24 -2.17
N PRO A 305 5.80 -0.14 -2.07
CA PRO A 305 6.49 -0.31 -0.79
C PRO A 305 6.37 0.91 0.14
N ASN A 306 6.17 2.11 -0.44
CA ASN A 306 5.99 3.35 0.31
C ASN A 306 4.72 3.34 1.21
N HIS A 307 3.77 2.42 0.97
CA HIS A 307 2.58 2.25 1.82
C HIS A 307 2.77 1.22 2.95
N LYS A 308 3.96 0.62 3.10
CA LYS A 308 4.21 -0.50 4.04
C LYS A 308 3.67 -0.25 5.45
N HIS A 309 3.82 0.96 5.97
CA HIS A 309 3.39 1.31 7.33
C HIS A 309 1.87 1.25 7.52
N LEU A 310 1.07 1.34 6.45
CA LEU A 310 -0.39 1.29 6.51
C LEU A 310 -0.96 -0.14 6.44
N LEU A 311 -0.17 -1.09 5.94
CA LEU A 311 -0.65 -2.44 5.60
C LEU A 311 -0.56 -3.42 6.77
N GLY A 312 0.20 -3.07 7.81
CA GLY A 312 0.60 -4.00 8.86
C GLY A 312 1.43 -5.17 8.30
N ASN A 313 2.09 -5.91 9.20
CA ASN A 313 2.79 -7.13 8.83
C ASN A 313 2.32 -8.29 9.70
N TYR A 314 2.03 -9.40 9.05
CA TYR A 314 1.95 -10.71 9.65
C TYR A 314 3.15 -11.57 9.19
N GLY A 315 3.90 -12.11 10.16
CA GLY A 315 5.11 -12.87 9.86
C GLY A 315 6.18 -11.99 9.21
N LYS A 316 6.94 -12.55 8.25
CA LYS A 316 8.03 -11.81 7.57
C LYS A 316 7.53 -10.98 6.38
N TYR A 317 6.47 -11.43 5.70
CA TYR A 317 6.14 -10.97 4.34
C TYR A 317 4.66 -10.70 4.06
N PHE A 318 3.74 -11.16 4.90
CA PHE A 318 2.30 -11.14 4.60
C PHE A 318 1.59 -10.01 5.34
N SER A 319 0.40 -9.64 4.90
CA SER A 319 -0.55 -8.82 5.64
C SER A 319 -1.83 -9.64 5.92
N ASP A 320 -2.50 -9.33 7.03
CA ASP A 320 -3.83 -9.89 7.36
C ASP A 320 -4.97 -9.14 6.63
N ILE A 321 -4.64 -8.10 5.85
CA ILE A 321 -5.60 -7.32 5.08
C ILE A 321 -6.05 -8.12 3.85
N ASP A 322 -7.37 -8.30 3.74
CA ASP A 322 -8.01 -8.88 2.57
C ASP A 322 -8.49 -7.78 1.64
N LEU A 323 -7.86 -7.65 0.46
CA LEU A 323 -8.25 -6.63 -0.51
C LEU A 323 -9.58 -6.95 -1.21
N ASP A 324 -10.08 -8.19 -1.16
CA ASP A 324 -11.43 -8.52 -1.66
C ASP A 324 -12.53 -8.04 -0.68
N HIS A 325 -12.18 -7.84 0.59
CA HIS A 325 -13.10 -7.50 1.68
C HIS A 325 -12.48 -6.47 2.63
N LEU A 326 -12.26 -5.25 2.14
CA LEU A 326 -11.64 -4.17 2.91
C LEU A 326 -12.51 -3.76 4.12
N ASP A 327 -11.94 -3.89 5.31
CA ASP A 327 -12.56 -3.50 6.57
C ASP A 327 -12.00 -2.14 7.04
N TYR A 328 -12.64 -1.05 6.62
CA TYR A 328 -12.24 0.31 6.98
C TYR A 328 -12.57 0.70 8.42
N GLU A 329 -13.43 -0.06 9.10
CA GLU A 329 -13.69 0.16 10.53
C GLU A 329 -12.51 -0.37 11.35
N ARG A 330 -12.01 -1.55 11.00
CA ARG A 330 -10.83 -2.15 11.62
C ARG A 330 -9.51 -1.51 11.17
N TYR A 331 -9.42 -1.09 9.91
CA TYR A 331 -8.22 -0.52 9.31
C TYR A 331 -8.52 0.82 8.61
N PRO A 332 -8.84 1.89 9.37
CA PRO A 332 -9.22 3.19 8.79
C PRO A 332 -8.12 3.80 7.90
N GLN A 333 -6.85 3.49 8.18
CA GLN A 333 -5.70 3.97 7.41
C GLN A 333 -5.65 3.44 5.97
N LEU A 334 -6.42 2.37 5.66
CA LEU A 334 -6.53 1.85 4.30
C LEU A 334 -7.17 2.82 3.31
N LYS A 335 -7.87 3.86 3.79
CA LYS A 335 -8.40 4.92 2.94
C LYS A 335 -7.31 5.71 2.21
N GLU A 336 -6.09 5.66 2.73
CA GLU A 336 -4.96 6.32 2.09
C GLU A 336 -4.10 5.36 1.24
N VAL A 337 -4.44 4.08 1.21
CA VAL A 337 -3.67 3.09 0.43
C VAL A 337 -4.12 3.11 -1.02
N ASP A 338 -3.20 3.49 -1.90
CA ASP A 338 -3.43 3.44 -3.34
C ASP A 338 -3.17 2.03 -3.88
N ILE A 339 -4.23 1.36 -4.34
CA ILE A 339 -4.20 0.00 -4.88
C ILE A 339 -4.23 0.08 -6.42
N ILE A 340 -3.20 -0.45 -7.05
CA ILE A 340 -3.10 -0.55 -8.51
C ILE A 340 -3.58 -1.93 -8.94
N GLU A 341 -4.64 -2.01 -9.73
CA GLU A 341 -5.19 -3.28 -10.22
C GLU A 341 -4.88 -3.47 -11.71
N VAL A 342 -4.36 -4.64 -12.07
CA VAL A 342 -4.14 -5.07 -13.46
C VAL A 342 -4.61 -6.50 -13.66
N VAL A 343 -5.10 -6.81 -14.86
CA VAL A 343 -5.26 -8.18 -15.33
C VAL A 343 -4.03 -8.53 -16.18
N LEU A 344 -3.33 -9.58 -15.78
CA LEU A 344 -2.22 -10.18 -16.51
C LEU A 344 -2.78 -11.26 -17.45
N GLU A 345 -2.64 -11.02 -18.74
CA GLU A 345 -3.15 -11.87 -19.83
C GLU A 345 -2.11 -12.93 -20.23
N ALA A 346 -2.56 -14.01 -20.87
CA ALA A 346 -1.63 -15.02 -21.41
C ALA A 346 -0.70 -14.39 -22.46
N GLY A 347 0.62 -14.63 -22.33
CA GLY A 347 1.65 -13.99 -23.14
C GLY A 347 2.32 -12.78 -22.47
N GLU A 348 1.73 -12.22 -21.42
CA GLU A 348 2.31 -11.10 -20.69
C GLU A 348 3.26 -11.56 -19.56
N VAL A 349 4.31 -10.76 -19.35
CA VAL A 349 5.27 -10.95 -18.26
C VAL A 349 5.24 -9.73 -17.34
N LEU A 350 4.82 -9.92 -16.08
CA LEU A 350 4.93 -8.88 -15.07
C LEU A 350 6.31 -8.94 -14.42
N PHE A 351 7.09 -7.87 -14.51
CA PHE A 351 8.17 -7.60 -13.58
C PHE A 351 7.60 -7.10 -12.27
N LEU A 352 7.82 -7.86 -11.21
CA LEU A 352 7.44 -7.53 -9.86
C LEU A 352 8.71 -7.22 -9.06
N PRO A 353 8.98 -5.94 -8.76
CA PRO A 353 10.19 -5.56 -8.03
C PRO A 353 10.12 -5.99 -6.57
N VAL A 354 11.29 -6.22 -5.98
CA VAL A 354 11.44 -6.53 -4.55
C VAL A 354 10.72 -5.49 -3.69
N GLY A 355 10.05 -5.94 -2.62
CA GLY A 355 9.34 -5.09 -1.66
C GLY A 355 7.95 -4.61 -2.10
N TRP A 356 7.55 -4.80 -3.37
CA TRP A 356 6.21 -4.46 -3.81
C TRP A 356 5.17 -5.39 -3.18
N TRP A 357 4.19 -4.78 -2.53
CA TRP A 357 3.07 -5.49 -1.96
C TRP A 357 2.12 -5.90 -3.08
N HIS A 358 1.67 -7.14 -3.06
CA HIS A 358 0.81 -7.67 -4.10
C HIS A 358 -0.11 -8.78 -3.61
N GLN A 359 -1.30 -8.84 -4.20
CA GLN A 359 -2.26 -9.93 -4.10
C GLN A 359 -2.54 -10.44 -5.51
N VAL A 360 -2.56 -11.76 -5.69
CA VAL A 360 -2.74 -12.38 -7.01
C VAL A 360 -3.90 -13.35 -6.97
N LYS A 361 -4.92 -13.12 -7.80
CA LYS A 361 -6.11 -13.95 -7.91
C LYS A 361 -6.23 -14.51 -9.33
N SER A 362 -6.42 -15.81 -9.45
CA SER A 362 -6.67 -16.46 -10.73
C SER A 362 -8.12 -16.18 -11.16
N LEU A 363 -8.32 -15.56 -12.32
CA LEU A 363 -9.65 -15.28 -12.87
C LEU A 363 -10.21 -16.46 -13.67
N ASP A 364 -9.31 -17.28 -14.20
CA ASP A 364 -9.62 -18.53 -14.89
C ASP A 364 -8.79 -19.67 -14.28
N VAL A 365 -8.98 -20.90 -14.77
CA VAL A 365 -7.94 -21.93 -14.59
C VAL A 365 -6.63 -21.36 -15.14
N SER A 366 -5.60 -21.29 -14.30
CA SER A 366 -4.40 -20.51 -14.60
C SER A 366 -3.14 -21.35 -14.48
N ILE A 367 -2.25 -21.23 -15.47
CA ILE A 367 -0.87 -21.73 -15.43
C ILE A 367 0.07 -20.54 -15.62
N SER A 368 0.97 -20.34 -14.66
CA SER A 368 2.01 -19.30 -14.73
C SER A 368 3.35 -19.91 -14.33
N ILE A 369 4.43 -19.27 -14.75
CA ILE A 369 5.77 -19.60 -14.27
C ILE A 369 6.49 -18.33 -13.85
N SER A 370 7.18 -18.37 -12.71
CA SER A 370 7.98 -17.25 -12.23
C SER A 370 9.47 -17.54 -12.27
N PHE A 371 10.26 -16.50 -12.59
CA PHE A 371 11.72 -16.54 -12.61
C PHE A 371 12.33 -15.52 -11.66
N MET A 372 13.34 -15.94 -10.90
CA MET A 372 14.08 -15.08 -9.96
C MET A 372 15.61 -15.15 -10.17
N ASN A 373 16.05 -15.77 -11.26
CA ASN A 373 17.46 -15.93 -11.67
C ASN A 373 17.95 -14.75 -12.54
N PHE A 374 17.79 -13.52 -12.05
CA PHE A 374 18.26 -12.32 -12.74
C PHE A 374 19.80 -12.31 -12.89
N LEU A 375 20.30 -11.65 -13.93
CA LEU A 375 21.74 -11.47 -14.17
C LEU A 375 22.43 -10.63 -13.09
N VAL A 376 21.65 -9.84 -12.36
CA VAL A 376 22.09 -8.98 -11.27
C VAL A 376 21.74 -9.59 -9.92
N HIS A 377 22.45 -9.15 -8.88
CA HIS A 377 22.23 -9.62 -7.52
C HIS A 377 20.75 -9.45 -7.10
N ASN A 378 20.12 -10.55 -6.70
CA ASN A 378 18.69 -10.63 -6.44
C ASN A 378 18.39 -11.33 -5.10
N ASP A 379 19.21 -11.12 -4.07
CA ASP A 379 19.03 -11.72 -2.74
C ASP A 379 19.16 -10.66 -1.66
N PHE A 380 18.02 -10.08 -1.25
CA PHE A 380 17.98 -8.92 -0.35
C PHE A 380 17.63 -9.32 1.10
N GLU A 381 17.73 -10.60 1.43
CA GLU A 381 17.59 -11.08 2.81
C GLU A 381 18.94 -10.98 3.54
N GLU A 382 19.32 -9.77 3.96
CA GLU A 382 20.48 -9.52 4.84
C GLU A 382 20.11 -9.48 6.34
#